data_AF-N1ZNR1-F1
#
_entry.id   AF-N1ZNR1-F1
#
_cell.length_a   1.000
_cell.length_b   1.000
_cell.length_c   1.000
_cell.angle_alpha   90.00
_cell.angle_beta   90.00
_cell.angle_gamma   90.00
#
_symmetry.space_group_name_H-M   'P 1'
#
loop_
_entity.id
_entity.type
_entity.pdbx_description
1 polymer ?
#
loop_
_entity_poly.entity_id
_entity_poly.type
_entity_poly.pdbx_seq_one_letter_code
_entity_poly.pdbx_strand_id
1 'polypeptide(L)'
;MSISYWKNLQPFRIPQCWTIVQHQLMNIEPEELDKNDDKWLIMFVQDILQIEKYLKRKINKKVEQQKLIIDLGWYPDGDPSGHFQLVAILNSNWEFPLLQFTSRSKKEIVETLEYWLFEIFCNIYFIENEQNFRKCYKSYQ
;
A
#
# COMPACT_ATOMS: atom_id res chain seq x y z
N MET A 1 20.34 -24.46 7.95
CA MET A 1 18.86 -24.40 7.87
C MET A 1 18.52 -23.04 7.29
N SER A 2 17.91 -22.98 6.10
CA SER A 2 17.40 -21.69 5.61
C SER A 2 16.25 -21.28 6.53
N ILE A 3 16.30 -20.06 7.05
CA ILE A 3 15.16 -19.45 7.72
C ILE A 3 14.06 -19.33 6.66
N SER A 4 12.87 -19.86 6.95
CA SER A 4 11.74 -19.75 6.03
C SER A 4 11.39 -18.28 5.80
N TYR A 5 11.18 -17.87 4.54
CA TYR A 5 11.02 -16.46 4.15
C TYR A 5 9.95 -15.71 4.98
N TRP A 6 8.86 -16.39 5.33
CA TRP A 6 7.75 -15.83 6.10
C TRP A 6 8.15 -15.36 7.51
N LYS A 7 9.25 -15.86 8.08
CA LYS A 7 9.77 -15.39 9.38
C LYS A 7 10.38 -13.99 9.32
N ASN A 8 10.71 -13.53 8.11
CA ASN A 8 11.34 -12.24 7.86
C ASN A 8 10.36 -11.24 7.22
N LEU A 9 9.06 -11.53 7.16
CA LEU A 9 8.08 -10.54 6.70
C LEU A 9 7.94 -9.42 7.74
N GLN A 10 7.77 -8.20 7.25
CA GLN A 10 7.49 -7.02 8.06
C GLN A 10 6.13 -7.18 8.74
N PRO A 11 6.06 -7.19 10.08
CA PRO A 11 4.78 -7.15 10.79
C PRO A 11 4.12 -5.77 10.61
N PHE A 12 2.82 -5.75 10.32
CA PHE A 12 1.98 -4.55 10.37
C PHE A 12 0.54 -4.93 10.72
N ARG A 13 -0.23 -3.92 11.14
CA ARG A 13 -1.62 -4.06 11.58
C ARG A 13 -2.56 -3.79 10.42
N ILE A 14 -3.62 -4.57 10.34
CA ILE A 14 -4.69 -4.38 9.35
C ILE A 14 -6.02 -4.38 10.11
N PRO A 15 -6.90 -3.38 9.91
CA PRO A 15 -8.22 -3.38 10.50
C PRO A 15 -9.12 -4.42 9.81
N GLN A 16 -10.30 -4.66 10.39
CA GLN A 16 -11.26 -5.60 9.81
C GLN A 16 -11.68 -5.20 8.38
N CYS A 17 -12.19 -6.17 7.63
CA CYS A 17 -12.76 -6.00 6.29
C CYS A 17 -11.76 -5.64 5.18
N TRP A 18 -10.47 -5.93 5.39
CA TRP A 18 -9.45 -5.93 4.35
C TRP A 18 -9.07 -7.35 3.94
N THR A 19 -8.84 -7.54 2.65
CA THR A 19 -8.30 -8.78 2.09
C THR A 19 -6.85 -8.55 1.70
N ILE A 20 -5.95 -9.44 2.13
CA ILE A 20 -4.56 -9.46 1.65
C ILE A 20 -4.53 -10.26 0.36
N VAL A 21 -4.15 -9.62 -0.74
CA VAL A 21 -4.00 -10.25 -2.05
C VAL A 21 -2.56 -10.71 -2.26
N GLN A 22 -1.60 -9.85 -1.88
CA GLN A 22 -0.16 -10.12 -1.98
C GLN A 22 0.54 -9.51 -0.78
N HIS A 23 1.55 -10.20 -0.23
CA HIS A 23 2.42 -9.65 0.80
C HIS A 23 3.81 -10.30 0.73
N GLN A 24 4.81 -9.49 0.41
CA GLN A 24 6.22 -9.85 0.36
C GLN A 24 7.12 -8.83 1.07
N LEU A 25 6.56 -7.77 1.67
CA LEU A 25 7.34 -6.76 2.39
C LEU A 25 8.23 -7.41 3.46
N MET A 26 9.53 -7.36 3.24
CA MET A 26 10.53 -7.95 4.12
C MET A 26 10.90 -6.99 5.25
N ASN A 27 11.23 -7.52 6.43
CA ASN A 27 11.71 -6.78 7.58
C ASN A 27 13.22 -6.48 7.45
N ILE A 28 13.57 -5.67 6.46
CA ILE A 28 14.91 -5.17 6.21
C ILE A 28 14.79 -3.74 5.69
N GLU A 29 15.60 -2.82 6.20
CA GLU A 29 15.69 -1.48 5.60
C GLU A 29 16.58 -1.53 4.35
N PRO A 30 16.27 -0.78 3.28
CA PRO A 30 17.11 -0.75 2.08
C PRO A 30 18.57 -0.37 2.39
N GLU A 31 18.77 0.49 3.38
CA GLU A 31 20.07 1.02 3.83
C GLU A 31 20.93 -0.04 4.54
N GLU A 32 20.36 -1.19 4.91
CA GLU A 32 21.09 -2.33 5.48
C GLU A 32 21.71 -3.25 4.41
N LEU A 33 21.38 -3.04 3.12
CA LEU A 33 21.85 -3.86 2.02
C LEU A 33 23.01 -3.20 1.25
N ASP A 34 23.99 -4.02 0.88
CA ASP A 34 25.01 -3.60 -0.07
C ASP A 34 24.37 -3.35 -1.45
N LYS A 35 24.82 -2.32 -2.17
CA LYS A 35 24.26 -1.95 -3.48
C LYS A 35 24.42 -3.05 -4.54
N ASN A 36 25.37 -3.97 -4.36
CA ASN A 36 25.60 -5.09 -5.28
C ASN A 36 24.98 -6.41 -4.77
N ASP A 37 24.19 -6.38 -3.69
CA ASP A 37 23.53 -7.58 -3.17
C ASP A 37 22.36 -8.00 -4.09
N ASP A 38 22.37 -9.23 -4.59
CA ASP A 38 21.30 -9.76 -5.46
C ASP A 38 19.91 -9.74 -4.79
N LYS A 39 19.83 -9.54 -3.46
CA LYS A 39 18.57 -9.36 -2.74
C LYS A 39 17.72 -8.20 -3.27
N TRP A 40 18.32 -7.17 -3.88
CA TRP A 40 17.55 -6.09 -4.51
C TRP A 40 16.54 -6.62 -5.53
N LEU A 41 16.94 -7.61 -6.34
CA LEU A 41 16.13 -8.20 -7.40
C LEU A 41 14.96 -9.06 -6.91
N ILE A 42 14.91 -9.38 -5.60
CA ILE A 42 13.89 -10.28 -5.03
C ILE A 42 13.11 -9.65 -3.88
N MET A 43 13.68 -8.69 -3.14
CA MET A 43 13.02 -8.06 -1.98
C MET A 43 12.44 -6.68 -2.32
N PHE A 44 12.95 -6.02 -3.36
CA PHE A 44 12.62 -4.64 -3.73
C PHE A 44 12.08 -4.59 -5.16
N VAL A 45 10.88 -5.14 -5.34
CA VAL A 45 10.21 -5.28 -6.65
C VAL A 45 8.98 -4.38 -6.75
N GLN A 46 8.37 -4.27 -7.92
CA GLN A 46 7.18 -3.43 -8.12
C GLN A 46 5.95 -3.90 -7.34
N ASP A 47 5.78 -5.20 -7.12
CA ASP A 47 4.57 -5.75 -6.48
C ASP A 47 4.91 -6.34 -5.09
N ILE A 48 5.08 -5.50 -4.07
CA ILE A 48 5.47 -5.94 -2.72
C ILE A 48 4.25 -6.30 -1.88
N LEU A 49 3.20 -5.47 -1.88
CA LEU A 49 2.00 -5.68 -1.07
C LEU A 49 0.79 -5.12 -1.80
N GLN A 50 -0.29 -5.91 -1.85
CA GLN A 50 -1.60 -5.45 -2.28
C GLN A 50 -2.64 -5.90 -1.25
N ILE A 51 -3.38 -4.94 -0.72
CA ILE A 51 -4.55 -5.18 0.13
C ILE A 51 -5.75 -4.44 -0.45
N GLU A 52 -6.93 -5.03 -0.31
CA GLU A 52 -8.14 -4.47 -0.89
C GLU A 52 -9.35 -4.55 0.03
N LYS A 53 -10.26 -3.60 -0.14
CA LYS A 53 -11.54 -3.53 0.55
C LYS A 53 -12.63 -3.11 -0.44
N TYR A 54 -13.79 -3.73 -0.35
CA TYR A 54 -14.97 -3.31 -1.10
C TYR A 54 -15.81 -2.34 -0.27
N LEU A 55 -15.96 -1.12 -0.79
CA LEU A 55 -16.84 -0.09 -0.24
C LEU A 55 -18.24 -0.29 -0.82
N LYS A 56 -19.28 -0.18 0.01
CA LYS A 56 -20.67 -0.42 -0.42
C LYS A 56 -21.60 0.62 0.19
N ARG A 57 -22.53 1.12 -0.63
CA ARG A 57 -23.68 1.89 -0.16
C ARG A 57 -24.96 1.38 -0.79
N LYS A 58 -26.09 1.68 -0.14
CA LYS A 58 -27.43 1.38 -0.66
C LYS A 58 -28.22 2.67 -0.84
N ILE A 59 -28.63 2.97 -2.06
CA ILE A 59 -29.48 4.12 -2.39
C ILE A 59 -30.67 3.61 -3.21
N ASN A 60 -31.90 3.98 -2.81
CA ASN A 60 -33.13 3.62 -3.54
C ASN A 60 -33.22 2.13 -3.90
N LYS A 61 -32.91 1.24 -2.94
CA LYS A 61 -32.85 -0.24 -3.10
C LYS A 61 -31.75 -0.77 -4.02
N LYS A 62 -30.95 0.07 -4.68
CA LYS A 62 -29.77 -0.32 -5.45
C LYS A 62 -28.53 -0.34 -4.56
N VAL A 63 -27.69 -1.36 -4.69
CA VAL A 63 -26.39 -1.43 -4.04
C VAL A 63 -25.35 -0.94 -5.03
N GLU A 64 -24.54 0.01 -4.61
CA GLU A 64 -23.36 0.47 -5.33
C GLU A 64 -22.11 -0.03 -4.61
N GLN A 65 -21.09 -0.38 -5.38
CA GLN A 65 -19.85 -0.94 -4.89
C GLN A 65 -18.66 -0.24 -5.53
N GLN A 66 -17.63 0.06 -4.73
CA GLN A 66 -16.33 0.52 -5.19
C GLN A 66 -15.25 -0.43 -4.68
N LYS A 67 -14.18 -0.60 -5.45
CA LYS A 67 -12.99 -1.35 -5.02
C LYS A 67 -11.92 -0.36 -4.58
N LEU A 68 -11.54 -0.40 -3.30
CA LEU A 68 -10.38 0.32 -2.78
C LEU A 68 -9.20 -0.63 -2.72
N ILE A 69 -8.07 -0.24 -3.30
CA ILE A 69 -6.82 -0.99 -3.30
C ILE A 69 -5.76 -0.12 -2.63
N ILE A 70 -5.00 -0.68 -1.70
CA ILE A 70 -3.72 -0.11 -1.27
C ILE A 70 -2.64 -1.02 -1.83
N ASP A 71 -1.73 -0.42 -2.58
CA ASP A 71 -0.65 -1.11 -3.28
C ASP A 71 0.69 -0.50 -2.87
N LEU A 72 1.71 -1.34 -2.73
CA LEU A 72 3.05 -0.96 -2.36
C LEU A 72 4.04 -1.69 -3.26
N GLY A 73 4.95 -0.90 -3.83
CA GLY A 73 6.06 -1.37 -4.65
C GLY A 73 7.36 -0.64 -4.36
N TRP A 74 8.43 -1.11 -4.99
CA TRP A 74 9.71 -0.44 -5.08
C TRP A 74 10.02 -0.05 -6.53
N TYR A 75 10.43 1.20 -6.73
CA TYR A 75 10.67 1.77 -8.05
C TYR A 75 11.98 2.57 -8.10
N PRO A 76 12.80 2.40 -9.15
CA PRO A 76 12.71 1.34 -10.17
C PRO A 76 12.91 -0.06 -9.59
N ASP A 77 12.33 -1.07 -10.24
CA ASP A 77 12.39 -2.47 -9.79
C ASP A 77 13.85 -2.92 -9.60
N GLY A 78 14.18 -3.47 -8.42
CA GLY A 78 15.49 -3.99 -8.09
C GLY A 78 16.62 -2.96 -8.05
N ASP A 79 16.33 -1.65 -8.18
CA ASP A 79 17.35 -0.61 -8.17
C ASP A 79 17.69 -0.19 -6.74
N PRO A 80 18.96 -0.33 -6.27
CA PRO A 80 19.39 0.10 -4.94
C PRO A 80 19.15 1.59 -4.64
N SER A 81 19.06 2.42 -5.69
CA SER A 81 18.77 3.85 -5.63
C SER A 81 17.28 4.19 -5.68
N GLY A 82 16.41 3.19 -5.85
CA GLY A 82 14.96 3.35 -5.87
C GLY A 82 14.33 3.79 -4.55
N HIS A 83 13.02 3.72 -4.47
CA HIS A 83 12.26 4.02 -3.26
C HIS A 83 10.97 3.20 -3.23
N PHE A 84 10.40 3.06 -2.04
CA PHE A 84 9.05 2.56 -1.91
C PHE A 84 8.05 3.58 -2.48
N GLN A 85 6.98 3.07 -3.08
CA GLN A 85 5.84 3.84 -3.50
C GLN A 85 4.58 3.15 -3.00
N LEU A 86 3.89 3.80 -2.06
CA LEU A 86 2.61 3.38 -1.50
C LEU A 86 1.50 4.20 -2.17
N VAL A 87 0.49 3.54 -2.71
CA VAL A 87 -0.62 4.19 -3.41
C VAL A 87 -1.98 3.65 -2.98
N ALA A 88 -2.97 4.53 -2.87
CA ALA A 88 -4.37 4.18 -2.65
C ALA A 88 -5.16 4.41 -3.94
N ILE A 89 -5.84 3.40 -4.45
CA ILE A 89 -6.50 3.41 -5.76
C ILE A 89 -7.97 3.07 -5.62
N LEU A 90 -8.82 3.82 -6.30
CA LEU A 90 -10.26 3.55 -6.39
C LEU A 90 -10.60 2.97 -7.76
N ASN A 91 -11.32 1.87 -7.79
CA ASN A 91 -11.83 1.22 -9.00
C ASN A 91 -10.76 0.98 -10.08
N SER A 92 -9.54 0.61 -9.66
CA SER A 92 -8.39 0.37 -10.53
C SER A 92 -7.96 1.59 -11.38
N ASN A 93 -8.27 2.81 -10.93
CA ASN A 93 -7.79 4.04 -11.57
C ASN A 93 -6.34 4.35 -11.14
N TRP A 94 -5.38 3.63 -11.72
CA TRP A 94 -3.95 3.79 -11.42
C TRP A 94 -3.37 5.13 -11.87
N GLU A 95 -3.94 5.74 -12.91
CA GLU A 95 -3.50 7.03 -13.44
C GLU A 95 -3.73 8.17 -12.43
N PHE A 96 -4.78 8.05 -11.62
CA PHE A 96 -5.17 9.08 -10.66
C PHE A 96 -5.43 8.45 -9.28
N PRO A 97 -4.38 8.07 -8.53
CA PRO A 97 -4.54 7.53 -7.19
C PRO A 97 -5.25 8.54 -6.27
N LEU A 98 -5.93 8.02 -5.25
CA LEU A 98 -6.52 8.82 -4.18
C LEU A 98 -5.46 9.43 -3.28
N LEU A 99 -4.44 8.64 -2.94
CA LEU A 99 -3.29 9.01 -2.10
C LEU A 99 -2.03 8.37 -2.68
N GLN A 100 -0.91 9.05 -2.52
CA GLN A 100 0.41 8.55 -2.87
C GLN A 100 1.41 9.00 -1.82
N PHE A 101 2.31 8.09 -1.44
CA PHE A 101 3.41 8.37 -0.54
C PHE A 101 4.64 7.63 -1.02
N THR A 102 5.80 8.30 -0.99
CA THR A 102 7.07 7.68 -1.36
C THR A 102 8.07 7.91 -0.24
N SER A 103 8.87 6.89 0.06
CA SER A 103 9.96 6.98 1.02
C SER A 103 10.95 5.85 0.76
N ARG A 104 12.19 6.04 1.19
CA ARG A 104 13.15 4.94 1.30
C ARG A 104 13.04 4.21 2.63
N SER A 105 12.46 4.83 3.66
CA SER A 105 12.30 4.23 4.97
C SER A 105 11.11 3.27 4.98
N LYS A 106 11.37 1.96 5.16
CA LYS A 106 10.30 0.95 5.35
C LYS A 106 9.47 1.31 6.59
N LYS A 107 10.11 1.83 7.65
CA LYS A 107 9.40 2.32 8.84
C LYS A 107 8.35 3.40 8.48
N GLU A 108 8.72 4.42 7.70
CA GLU A 108 7.76 5.48 7.30
C GLU A 108 6.64 4.93 6.42
N ILE A 109 6.95 3.95 5.57
CA ILE A 109 5.94 3.26 4.74
C ILE A 109 4.95 2.50 5.62
N VAL A 110 5.40 1.74 6.62
CA VAL A 110 4.53 0.99 7.52
C VAL A 110 3.67 1.95 8.37
N GLU A 111 4.26 3.01 8.90
CA GLU A 111 3.52 4.03 9.65
C GLU A 111 2.44 4.72 8.78
N THR A 112 2.77 5.03 7.53
CA THR A 112 1.83 5.66 6.59
C THR A 112 0.74 4.69 6.15
N LEU A 113 1.09 3.44 5.87
CA LEU A 113 0.13 2.36 5.58
C LEU A 113 -0.86 2.21 6.73
N GLU A 114 -0.38 2.05 7.96
CA GLU A 114 -1.26 1.91 9.13
C GLU A 114 -2.12 3.16 9.33
N TYR A 115 -1.56 4.37 9.18
CA TYR A 115 -2.34 5.61 9.23
C TYR A 115 -3.46 5.63 8.17
N TRP A 116 -3.18 5.28 6.92
CA TRP A 116 -4.20 5.19 5.88
C TRP A 116 -5.30 4.19 6.25
N LEU A 117 -4.93 3.02 6.76
CA LEU A 117 -5.88 1.96 7.08
C LEU A 117 -6.78 2.32 8.27
N PHE A 118 -6.20 2.88 9.34
CA PHE A 118 -6.90 3.11 10.60
C PHE A 118 -7.55 4.49 10.71
N GLU A 119 -6.95 5.53 10.12
CA GLU A 119 -7.44 6.91 10.28
C GLU A 119 -8.20 7.39 9.04
N ILE A 120 -7.71 7.07 7.83
CA ILE A 120 -8.35 7.55 6.61
C ILE A 120 -9.49 6.62 6.17
N PHE A 121 -9.22 5.31 6.02
CA PHE A 121 -10.14 4.37 5.35
C PHE A 121 -10.94 3.46 6.28
N CYS A 122 -10.69 3.52 7.59
CA CYS A 122 -11.34 2.63 8.57
C CYS A 122 -12.87 2.74 8.49
N ASN A 123 -13.38 3.97 8.56
CA ASN A 123 -14.82 4.28 8.62
C ASN A 123 -15.42 4.71 7.28
N ILE A 124 -14.67 4.61 6.19
CA ILE A 124 -15.21 4.92 4.85
C ILE A 124 -16.00 3.72 4.34
N TYR A 125 -17.24 3.99 3.94
CA TYR A 125 -18.15 3.02 3.33
C TYR A 125 -18.44 3.32 1.85
N PHE A 126 -18.15 4.55 1.39
CA PHE A 126 -18.25 4.96 -0.01
C PHE A 126 -17.51 6.30 -0.23
N ILE A 127 -16.89 6.49 -1.38
CA ILE A 127 -16.24 7.75 -1.76
C ILE A 127 -17.11 8.45 -2.82
N GLU A 128 -17.75 9.55 -2.41
CA GLU A 128 -18.69 10.31 -3.22
C GLU A 128 -18.03 11.13 -4.34
N ASN A 129 -16.92 11.78 -4.00
CA ASN A 129 -16.22 12.70 -4.89
C ASN A 129 -14.72 12.55 -4.67
N GLU A 130 -14.06 11.89 -5.61
CA GLU A 130 -12.63 11.62 -5.52
C GLU A 130 -11.78 12.90 -5.53
N GLN A 131 -12.22 13.95 -6.25
CA GLN A 131 -11.48 15.22 -6.30
C GLN A 131 -11.55 15.95 -4.95
N ASN A 132 -12.70 15.91 -4.27
CA ASN A 132 -12.82 16.45 -2.93
C ASN A 132 -12.03 15.61 -1.93
N PHE A 133 -12.07 14.28 -2.05
CA PHE A 133 -11.25 13.38 -1.24
C PHE A 133 -9.76 13.74 -1.33
N ARG A 134 -9.21 13.83 -2.56
CA ARG A 134 -7.83 14.25 -2.80
C ARG A 134 -7.52 15.63 -2.19
N LYS A 135 -8.46 16.58 -2.27
CA LYS A 135 -8.29 17.91 -1.67
C LYS A 135 -8.21 17.88 -0.14
N CYS A 136 -8.92 16.97 0.53
CA CYS A 136 -8.87 16.82 1.99
C CYS A 136 -7.54 16.21 2.47
N TYR A 137 -6.89 15.41 1.63
CA TYR A 137 -5.67 14.67 1.97
C TYR A 137 -4.46 15.08 1.11
N LYS A 138 -4.39 16.35 0.71
CA LYS A 138 -3.30 16.89 -0.13
C LYS A 138 -1.88 16.69 0.40
N SER A 139 -1.71 16.46 1.71
CA SER A 139 -0.41 16.14 2.30
C SER A 139 0.14 14.78 1.88
N TYR A 140 -0.68 13.96 1.21
CA TYR A 140 -0.35 12.62 0.70
C TYR A 140 -0.52 12.59 -0.84
N GLN A 141 -0.12 13.68 -1.51
CA GLN A 141 0.03 13.77 -2.97
C GLN A 141 1.44 14.26 -3.27
#